data_AF-A0A6N0E1E5-F1
#
_entry.id   AF-A0A6N0E1E5-F1
#
_cell.length_a   1.000
_cell.length_b   1.000
_cell.length_c   1.000
_cell.angle_alpha   90.00
_cell.angle_beta   90.00
_cell.angle_gamma   90.00
#
_symmetry.space_group_name_H-M   'P 1'
#
loop_
_entity.id
_entity.type
_entity.pdbx_description
1 polymer ?
#
loop_
_entity_poly.entity_id
_entity_poly.type
_entity_poly.pdbx_seq_one_letter_code
_entity_poly.pdbx_strand_id
1 'polypeptide(L)'
;MPPVKAVERYKEKGTLHSPYKTKEERDKVAEEGHKIYLGLSCNGCHGGGGGGGMCPPLTNSVWVYGADDDTLFRLVTDGSDKLQKDYGLTRIGSENVVGPMPAMGPAIKTSEDLWKIIAWIRTINPSSLDTESHVPPPPVFD
;
A
#
# COMPACT_ATOMS: atom_id res chain seq x y z
N MET A 1 14.67 1.13 11.82
CA MET A 1 15.07 2.15 10.81
C MET A 1 13.79 2.81 10.29
N PRO A 2 13.73 4.14 10.11
CA PRO A 2 12.57 4.79 9.49
C PRO A 2 12.37 4.40 8.02
N PRO A 3 11.14 4.40 7.47
CA PRO A 3 10.88 4.02 6.08
C PRO A 3 11.65 4.85 5.04
N VAL A 4 11.80 6.17 5.28
CA VAL A 4 12.59 7.06 4.40
C VAL A 4 14.03 6.60 4.24
N LYS A 5 14.66 6.11 5.32
CA LYS A 5 16.02 5.54 5.27
C LYS A 5 16.05 4.16 4.62
N ALA A 6 14.94 3.42 4.69
CA ALA A 6 14.83 2.11 4.03
C ALA A 6 14.82 2.27 2.51
N VAL A 7 14.00 3.18 1.97
CA VAL A 7 13.94 3.41 0.51
C VAL A 7 15.24 4.02 -0.04
N GLU A 8 15.96 4.83 0.76
CA GLU A 8 17.30 5.32 0.40
C GLU A 8 18.35 4.22 0.36
N ARG A 9 18.26 3.23 1.26
CA ARG A 9 19.17 2.09 1.32
C ARG A 9 18.87 1.07 0.22
N TYR A 10 17.58 0.83 -0.04
CA TYR A 10 17.06 -0.15 -0.97
C TYR A 10 16.45 0.60 -2.16
N LYS A 11 17.30 1.20 -3.00
CA LYS A 11 16.86 2.10 -4.09
C LYS A 11 16.20 1.36 -5.25
N GLU A 12 16.69 0.16 -5.54
CA GLU A 12 16.18 -0.64 -6.67
C GLU A 12 14.81 -1.24 -6.35
N LYS A 13 13.87 -1.17 -7.30
CA LYS A 13 12.58 -1.86 -7.18
C LYS A 13 12.80 -3.38 -7.07
N GLY A 14 11.96 -4.04 -6.30
CA GLY A 14 12.00 -5.46 -6.00
C GLY A 14 12.93 -5.83 -4.85
N THR A 15 13.45 -4.86 -4.08
CA THR A 15 14.41 -5.12 -2.98
C THR A 15 13.79 -4.98 -1.59
N LEU A 16 12.61 -4.38 -1.48
CA LEU A 16 11.85 -4.31 -0.24
C LEU A 16 10.82 -5.44 -0.20
N HIS A 17 10.94 -6.31 0.81
CA HIS A 17 10.03 -7.44 1.00
C HIS A 17 9.44 -7.42 2.39
N SER A 18 8.13 -7.66 2.49
CA SER A 18 7.47 -7.85 3.77
C SER A 18 8.09 -9.03 4.52
N PRO A 19 8.35 -8.90 5.84
CA PRO A 19 8.72 -10.03 6.68
C PRO A 19 7.54 -10.98 6.95
N TYR A 20 6.30 -10.59 6.65
CA TYR A 20 5.07 -11.34 6.93
C TYR A 20 4.56 -12.05 5.66
N LYS A 21 5.10 -13.24 5.40
CA LYS A 21 4.93 -13.98 4.14
C LYS A 21 3.64 -14.78 4.10
N THR A 22 3.27 -15.42 5.21
CA THR A 22 2.05 -16.23 5.27
C THR A 22 0.86 -15.44 5.80
N LYS A 23 -0.35 -15.98 5.61
CA LYS A 23 -1.56 -15.38 6.17
C LYS A 23 -1.47 -15.32 7.70
N GLU A 24 -1.01 -16.40 8.32
CA GLU A 24 -0.87 -16.53 9.77
C GLU A 24 0.13 -15.50 10.33
N GLU A 25 1.22 -15.22 9.61
CA GLU A 25 2.18 -14.19 10.01
C GLU A 25 1.57 -12.78 9.94
N ARG A 26 0.77 -12.49 8.91
CA ARG A 26 0.07 -11.20 8.78
C ARG A 26 -1.02 -11.05 9.84
N ASP A 27 -1.83 -12.09 10.06
CA ASP A 27 -2.90 -12.07 11.05
C ASP A 27 -2.36 -11.76 12.46
N LYS A 28 -1.17 -12.29 12.81
CA LYS A 28 -0.51 -12.02 14.11
C LYS A 28 -0.18 -10.55 14.35
N VAL A 29 0.04 -9.77 13.29
CA VAL A 29 0.43 -8.35 13.39
C VAL A 29 -0.64 -7.38 12.91
N ALA A 30 -1.74 -7.88 12.34
CA ALA A 30 -2.77 -7.07 11.71
C ALA A 30 -3.45 -6.12 12.70
N GLU A 31 -3.72 -6.54 13.93
CA GLU A 31 -4.33 -5.66 14.94
C GLU A 31 -3.40 -4.50 15.32
N GLU A 32 -2.10 -4.75 15.45
CA GLU A 32 -1.11 -3.70 15.71
C GLU A 32 -0.99 -2.76 14.51
N GLY A 33 -0.93 -3.31 13.30
CA GLY A 33 -0.94 -2.56 12.05
C GLY A 33 -2.15 -1.64 11.93
N HIS A 34 -3.33 -2.12 12.30
CA HIS A 34 -4.56 -1.32 12.29
C HIS A 34 -4.50 -0.16 13.28
N LYS A 35 -4.01 -0.39 14.50
CA LYS A 35 -3.84 0.66 15.50
C LYS A 35 -2.89 1.76 15.00
N ILE A 36 -1.81 1.39 14.33
CA ILE A 36 -0.88 2.36 13.72
C ILE A 36 -1.56 3.11 12.58
N TYR A 37 -2.28 2.43 11.70
CA TYR A 37 -3.05 3.03 10.61
C TYR A 37 -4.03 4.10 11.11
N LEU A 38 -4.76 3.80 12.20
CA LEU A 38 -5.66 4.75 12.85
C LEU A 38 -4.89 5.91 13.51
N GLY A 39 -3.78 5.61 14.19
CA GLY A 39 -2.97 6.62 14.89
C GLY A 39 -2.25 7.60 13.97
N LEU A 40 -1.97 7.20 12.72
CA LEU A 40 -1.33 8.05 11.70
C LEU A 40 -2.33 8.76 10.78
N SER A 41 -3.61 8.76 11.15
CA SER A 41 -4.69 9.43 10.41
C SER A 41 -4.91 8.94 8.97
N CYS A 42 -4.43 7.73 8.62
CA CYS A 42 -4.67 7.13 7.31
C CYS A 42 -6.18 6.93 7.05
N ASN A 43 -6.94 6.66 8.13
CA ASN A 43 -8.39 6.55 8.11
C ASN A 43 -9.13 7.84 7.77
N GLY A 44 -8.51 9.01 7.92
CA GLY A 44 -9.12 10.28 7.49
C GLY A 44 -9.35 10.33 5.98
N CYS A 45 -8.52 9.61 5.23
CA CYS A 45 -8.56 9.53 3.78
C CYS A 45 -9.18 8.22 3.28
N HIS A 46 -8.74 7.09 3.83
CA HIS A 46 -9.08 5.74 3.37
C HIS A 46 -10.16 5.04 4.24
N GLY A 47 -10.74 5.73 5.22
CA GLY A 47 -11.78 5.18 6.10
C GLY A 47 -11.22 4.23 7.18
N GLY A 48 -11.96 4.07 8.29
CA GLY A 48 -11.50 3.30 9.45
C GLY A 48 -11.20 1.82 9.15
N GLY A 49 -11.99 1.20 8.27
CA GLY A 49 -11.79 -0.18 7.80
C GLY A 49 -11.09 -0.28 6.44
N GLY A 50 -10.53 0.80 5.91
CA GLY A 50 -9.93 0.83 4.57
C GLY A 50 -10.94 0.88 3.42
N GLY A 51 -12.23 1.08 3.69
CA GLY A 51 -13.30 1.13 2.68
C GLY A 51 -13.33 2.39 1.80
N GLY A 52 -12.35 3.28 1.92
CA GLY A 52 -12.23 4.50 1.13
C GLY A 52 -12.99 5.69 1.72
N GLY A 53 -13.20 6.71 0.88
CA GLY A 53 -13.84 7.97 1.24
C GLY A 53 -13.29 9.10 0.36
N MET A 54 -12.45 9.95 0.96
CA MET A 54 -11.71 10.97 0.20
C MET A 54 -10.63 10.34 -0.70
N CYS A 55 -10.15 9.15 -0.36
CA CYS A 55 -9.18 8.37 -1.15
C CYS A 55 -9.76 7.00 -1.54
N PRO A 56 -9.16 6.30 -2.52
CA PRO A 56 -9.65 5.00 -2.96
C PRO A 56 -9.76 3.96 -1.83
N PRO A 57 -10.72 3.03 -1.92
CA PRO A 57 -10.82 1.90 -1.00
C PRO A 57 -9.59 0.97 -1.12
N LEU A 58 -8.98 0.66 0.02
CA LEU A 58 -7.91 -0.34 0.15
C LEU A 58 -8.46 -1.78 0.11
N THR A 59 -9.78 -1.93 0.29
CA THR A 59 -10.51 -3.22 0.21
C THR A 59 -10.77 -3.68 -1.22
N ASN A 60 -10.62 -2.80 -2.22
CA ASN A 60 -10.86 -3.13 -3.63
C ASN A 60 -9.68 -3.86 -4.27
N SER A 61 -9.95 -4.63 -5.32
CA SER A 61 -8.91 -5.33 -6.09
C SER A 61 -8.07 -4.42 -6.98
N VAL A 62 -8.44 -3.13 -7.15
CA VAL A 62 -7.71 -2.21 -8.04
C VAL A 62 -6.55 -1.54 -7.32
N TRP A 63 -5.34 -1.90 -7.72
CA TRP A 63 -4.10 -1.29 -7.23
C TRP A 63 -3.51 -0.35 -8.26
N VAL A 64 -3.77 0.95 -8.07
CA VAL A 64 -3.52 1.96 -9.11
C VAL A 64 -2.04 2.17 -9.45
N TYR A 65 -1.09 1.77 -8.61
CA TYR A 65 0.36 1.82 -8.91
C TYR A 65 1.03 0.42 -8.96
N GLY A 66 0.27 -0.65 -8.72
CA GLY A 66 0.80 -2.00 -8.50
C GLY A 66 0.55 -2.48 -7.08
N ALA A 67 0.31 -3.78 -6.95
CA ALA A 67 -0.06 -4.43 -5.70
C ALA A 67 1.13 -5.11 -5.00
N ASP A 68 2.36 -5.05 -5.53
CA ASP A 68 3.49 -5.69 -4.87
C ASP A 68 3.94 -4.92 -3.62
N ASP A 69 4.45 -5.64 -2.62
CA ASP A 69 4.83 -5.07 -1.31
C ASP A 69 5.87 -3.95 -1.41
N ASP A 70 6.80 -4.02 -2.37
CA ASP A 70 7.81 -2.99 -2.58
C ASP A 70 7.13 -1.69 -3.06
N THR A 71 6.30 -1.78 -4.09
CA THR A 71 5.50 -0.67 -4.60
C THR A 71 4.65 -0.03 -3.50
N LEU A 72 3.98 -0.82 -2.66
CA LEU A 72 3.18 -0.28 -1.55
C LEU A 72 4.05 0.42 -0.50
N PHE A 73 5.17 -0.19 -0.13
CA PHE A 73 6.09 0.40 0.84
C PHE A 73 6.63 1.75 0.34
N ARG A 74 7.04 1.83 -0.93
CA ARG A 74 7.50 3.08 -1.54
C ARG A 74 6.39 4.09 -1.67
N LEU A 75 5.20 3.68 -2.13
CA LEU A 75 4.06 4.58 -2.30
C LEU A 75 3.69 5.26 -0.97
N VAL A 76 3.61 4.49 0.12
CA VAL A 76 3.32 5.05 1.45
C VAL A 76 4.47 5.93 1.95
N THR A 77 5.71 5.53 1.69
CA THR A 77 6.89 6.27 2.17
C THR A 77 7.07 7.60 1.44
N ASP A 78 7.06 7.58 0.11
CA ASP A 78 7.48 8.66 -0.77
C ASP A 78 6.30 9.44 -1.37
N GLY A 79 5.07 8.91 -1.31
CA GLY A 79 3.91 9.47 -1.98
C GLY A 79 3.95 9.27 -3.50
N SER A 80 2.84 9.50 -4.19
CA SER A 80 2.70 9.17 -5.61
C SER A 80 3.59 10.00 -6.54
N ASP A 81 3.89 11.25 -6.19
CA ASP A 81 4.63 12.15 -7.08
C ASP A 81 6.10 11.77 -7.15
N LYS A 82 6.71 11.52 -6.00
CA LYS A 82 8.09 11.02 -5.91
C LYS A 82 8.16 9.58 -6.41
N LEU A 83 7.13 8.76 -6.17
CA LEU A 83 7.07 7.39 -6.71
C LEU A 83 7.22 7.37 -8.24
N GLN A 84 6.46 8.23 -8.92
CA GLN A 84 6.50 8.38 -10.37
C GLN A 84 7.84 8.94 -10.86
N LYS A 85 8.34 10.00 -10.21
CA LYS A 85 9.57 10.69 -10.63
C LYS A 85 10.83 9.83 -10.46
N ASP A 86 10.95 9.14 -9.33
CA ASP A 86 12.20 8.49 -8.93
C ASP A 86 12.25 7.01 -9.33
N TYR A 87 11.09 6.36 -9.47
CA TYR A 87 11.02 4.92 -9.82
C TYR A 87 10.29 4.65 -11.14
N GLY A 88 9.79 5.68 -11.83
CA GLY A 88 9.08 5.52 -13.11
C GLY A 88 7.75 4.77 -13.00
N LEU A 89 7.21 4.61 -11.78
CA LEU A 89 5.97 3.86 -11.54
C LEU A 89 4.76 4.75 -11.85
N THR A 90 4.21 4.61 -13.05
CA THR A 90 2.99 5.29 -13.47
C THR A 90 1.76 4.61 -12.93
N ARG A 91 0.64 5.34 -12.93
CA ARG A 91 -0.66 4.77 -12.60
C ARG A 91 -1.05 3.70 -13.65
N ILE A 92 -1.35 2.48 -13.21
CA ILE A 92 -1.73 1.32 -14.04
C ILE A 92 -3.20 0.91 -13.89
N GLY A 93 -3.92 1.49 -12.93
CA GLY A 93 -5.32 1.22 -12.67
C GLY A 93 -6.10 2.49 -12.33
N SER A 94 -7.43 2.43 -12.38
CA SER A 94 -8.28 3.58 -12.07
C SER A 94 -9.30 3.22 -11.00
N GLU A 95 -9.49 4.16 -10.08
CA GLU A 95 -10.51 4.16 -9.04
C GLU A 95 -11.28 5.46 -9.19
N ASN A 96 -12.46 5.57 -8.57
CA ASN A 96 -13.29 6.79 -8.69
C ASN A 96 -12.56 8.05 -8.18
N VAL A 97 -11.64 7.89 -7.23
CA VAL A 97 -10.78 8.97 -6.75
C VAL A 97 -9.40 8.88 -7.42
N VAL A 98 -8.96 9.99 -8.01
CA VAL A 98 -7.72 10.05 -8.80
C VAL A 98 -6.62 10.95 -8.24
N GLY A 99 -6.79 11.55 -7.07
CA GLY A 99 -5.82 12.47 -6.46
C GLY A 99 -4.47 11.82 -6.09
N PRO A 100 -3.41 12.62 -5.90
CA PRO A 100 -2.10 12.13 -5.47
C PRO A 100 -2.15 11.62 -4.03
N MET A 101 -1.36 10.59 -3.74
CA MET A 101 -1.16 10.11 -2.37
C MET A 101 0.02 10.87 -1.73
N PRO A 102 -0.17 11.51 -0.55
CA PRO A 102 0.91 12.22 0.11
C PRO A 102 1.96 11.25 0.68
N ALA A 103 3.20 11.75 0.86
CA ALA A 103 4.28 11.02 1.50
C ALA A 103 4.03 10.88 3.02
N MET A 104 3.87 9.65 3.50
CA MET A 104 3.65 9.36 4.93
C MET A 104 4.94 8.91 5.64
N GLY A 105 6.02 8.66 4.89
CA GLY A 105 7.30 8.20 5.43
C GLY A 105 7.85 8.99 6.62
N PRO A 106 7.79 10.35 6.62
CA PRO A 106 8.25 11.15 7.77
C PRO A 106 7.44 10.96 9.06
N ALA A 107 6.16 10.57 8.96
CA ALA A 107 5.29 10.35 10.11
C ALA A 107 5.44 8.93 10.71
N ILE A 108 5.94 7.98 9.94
CA ILE A 108 6.10 6.58 10.36
C ILE A 108 7.47 6.39 11.02
N LYS A 109 7.47 5.98 12.29
CA LYS A 109 8.70 5.87 13.09
C LYS A 109 9.64 4.78 12.60
N THR A 110 9.10 3.62 12.23
CA THR A 110 9.92 2.46 11.82
C THR A 110 9.37 1.78 10.56
N SER A 111 10.25 1.16 9.77
CA SER A 111 9.87 0.30 8.65
C SER A 111 9.04 -0.89 9.10
N GLU A 112 9.22 -1.36 10.33
CA GLU A 112 8.40 -2.42 10.91
C GLU A 112 6.94 -1.95 11.06
N ASP A 113 6.72 -0.73 11.56
CA ASP A 113 5.38 -0.14 11.66
C ASP A 113 4.70 -0.06 10.29
N LEU A 114 5.43 0.35 9.25
CA LEU A 114 4.89 0.35 7.88
C LEU A 114 4.56 -1.07 7.40
N TRP A 115 5.43 -2.04 7.65
CA TRP A 115 5.13 -3.43 7.29
C TRP A 115 3.91 -3.98 8.03
N LYS A 116 3.68 -3.59 9.28
CA LYS A 116 2.47 -3.95 10.03
C LYS A 116 1.22 -3.32 9.42
N ILE A 117 1.27 -2.04 9.02
CA ILE A 117 0.17 -1.38 8.29
C ILE A 117 -0.12 -2.14 7.00
N ILE A 118 0.91 -2.44 6.19
CA ILE A 118 0.73 -3.20 4.94
C ILE A 118 0.15 -4.58 5.22
N ALA A 119 0.65 -5.30 6.24
CA ALA A 119 0.13 -6.59 6.64
C ALA A 119 -1.37 -6.53 6.98
N TRP A 120 -1.81 -5.51 7.71
CA TRP A 120 -3.24 -5.27 7.95
C TRP A 120 -4.02 -4.97 6.67
N ILE A 121 -3.50 -4.14 5.77
CA ILE A 121 -4.14 -3.87 4.47
C ILE A 121 -4.36 -5.17 3.68
N ARG A 122 -3.39 -6.08 3.72
CA ARG A 122 -3.54 -7.42 3.09
C ARG A 122 -4.60 -8.29 3.74
N THR A 123 -4.91 -8.14 5.03
CA THR A 123 -5.96 -8.95 5.67
C THR A 123 -7.36 -8.46 5.31
N ILE A 124 -7.54 -7.15 5.09
CA ILE A 124 -8.81 -6.58 4.62
C ILE A 124 -8.97 -6.67 3.09
N ASN A 125 -7.90 -7.03 2.38
CA ASN A 125 -7.90 -7.27 0.94
C ASN A 125 -6.99 -8.45 0.55
N PRO A 126 -7.44 -9.70 0.78
CA PRO A 126 -6.65 -10.88 0.41
C PRO A 126 -6.39 -10.99 -1.10
N SER A 127 -7.30 -10.48 -1.93
CA SER A 127 -7.17 -10.51 -3.41
C SER A 127 -5.96 -9.72 -3.92
N SER A 128 -5.46 -8.78 -3.12
CA SER A 128 -4.25 -8.00 -3.42
C SER A 128 -2.96 -8.82 -3.44
N LEU A 129 -2.97 -10.04 -2.92
CA LEU A 129 -1.81 -10.92 -2.86
C LEU A 129 -1.63 -11.75 -4.14
N ASP A 130 -2.66 -11.80 -5.00
CA ASP A 130 -2.61 -12.54 -6.26
C ASP A 130 -1.99 -11.64 -7.33
N THR A 131 -0.69 -11.79 -7.56
CA THR A 131 0.05 -11.01 -8.57
C THR A 131 -0.42 -11.26 -10.00
N GLU A 132 -1.25 -12.29 -10.23
CA GLU A 132 -1.80 -12.69 -11.54
C GLU A 132 -3.19 -12.09 -11.86
N SER A 133 -3.91 -11.51 -10.89
CA SER A 133 -5.32 -11.08 -11.07
C SER A 133 -5.51 -9.62 -11.51
N HIS A 134 -4.43 -8.89 -11.79
CA HIS A 134 -4.46 -7.44 -12.00
C HIS A 134 -4.73 -6.99 -13.44
N VAL A 135 -5.16 -7.89 -14.33
CA VAL A 135 -5.79 -7.51 -15.59
C VAL A 135 -7.31 -7.67 -15.40
N PRO A 136 -8.11 -6.59 -15.31
CA PRO A 136 -9.55 -6.73 -15.36
C PRO A 136 -9.91 -7.49 -16.66
N PRO A 137 -10.85 -8.44 -16.65
CA PRO A 137 -11.30 -9.06 -17.89
C PRO A 137 -11.70 -7.95 -18.87
N PRO A 138 -11.37 -8.08 -20.17
CA PRO A 138 -11.78 -7.08 -21.15
C PRO A 138 -13.29 -6.86 -21.02
N PRO A 139 -13.78 -5.62 -21.14
CA PRO A 139 -15.20 -5.34 -21.03
C PRO A 139 -15.97 -6.24 -22.01
N VAL A 140 -16.87 -7.05 -21.49
CA VAL A 140 -17.82 -7.80 -22.31
C VAL A 140 -18.88 -6.78 -22.73
N PHE A 141 -18.92 -6.47 -24.01
CA PHE A 141 -20.01 -5.71 -24.62
C PHE A 141 -21.00 -6.74 -25.16
N ASP A 142 -22.21 -6.77 -24.57
CA ASP A 142 -23.37 -7.45 -25.15
C ASP A 142 -23.89 -6.70 -26.39
#